data_AF-A0A538PV72-F1
#
_entry.id   AF-A0A538PV72-F1
#
_cell.length_a   1.000
_cell.length_b   1.000
_cell.length_c   1.000
_cell.angle_alpha   90.00
_cell.angle_beta   90.00
_cell.angle_gamma   90.00
#
_symmetry.space_group_name_H-M   'P 1'
#
loop_
_entity.id
_entity.type
_entity.pdbx_description
1 polymer ?
#
loop_
_entity_poly.entity_id
_entity_poly.type
_entity_poly.pdbx_seq_one_letter_code
_entity_poly.pdbx_strand_id
1 'polypeptide(L)'
;MASRAPARADRGLRAPGRRQPRGSGQRARASRDRCRDEAPMRRGEIWEAELRPRSGSEQSGRRPVLVMSNDGFNQVPTWRSVVVVPCSTSDKQRARGPTAVPLRKGAGGLRKGSVALCHQVTTLDREKLVARWGALDADDLAAVEEGLRAALDL
;
A
#
# COMPACT_ATOMS: atom_id res chain seq x y z
N MET A 1 70.66 -18.02 -36.29
CA MET A 1 70.90 -17.90 -37.76
C MET A 1 69.61 -17.36 -38.37
N ALA A 2 69.56 -16.04 -38.63
CA ALA A 2 69.60 -15.45 -39.98
C ALA A 2 68.32 -15.77 -40.78
N SER A 3 67.61 -14.87 -41.46
CA SER A 3 67.93 -13.50 -41.88
C SER A 3 66.71 -12.93 -42.65
N ARG A 4 66.54 -11.60 -42.55
CA ARG A 4 66.07 -10.64 -43.59
C ARG A 4 64.64 -10.68 -44.15
N ALA A 5 63.99 -9.54 -43.99
CA ALA A 5 62.98 -8.98 -44.88
C ALA A 5 63.60 -8.47 -46.22
N PRO A 6 62.78 -8.27 -47.26
CA PRO A 6 62.59 -6.91 -47.83
C PRO A 6 61.12 -6.66 -48.28
N ALA A 7 60.53 -5.47 -48.05
CA ALA A 7 60.52 -4.24 -48.85
C ALA A 7 59.20 -4.02 -49.66
N ARG A 8 58.47 -2.98 -49.22
CA ARG A 8 57.65 -1.96 -49.92
C ARG A 8 56.93 -2.29 -51.24
N ALA A 9 55.63 -1.98 -51.28
CA ALA A 9 55.06 -1.06 -52.26
C ALA A 9 53.72 -0.48 -51.79
N ASP A 10 53.59 0.82 -52.01
CA ASP A 10 52.47 1.71 -51.73
C ASP A 10 51.53 1.76 -52.95
N ARG A 11 50.21 1.90 -52.71
CA ARG A 11 49.19 2.63 -53.51
C ARG A 11 47.80 2.02 -53.38
N GLY A 12 46.86 2.83 -52.87
CA GLY A 12 45.43 2.53 -52.91
C GLY A 12 44.57 3.63 -52.29
N LEU A 13 44.54 4.80 -52.93
CA LEU A 13 43.61 5.90 -52.64
C LEU A 13 42.16 5.54 -53.00
N ARG A 14 41.22 5.70 -52.04
CA ARG A 14 39.77 6.06 -52.14
C ARG A 14 39.13 5.75 -50.77
N ALA A 15 38.23 6.50 -50.13
CA ALA A 15 37.42 7.68 -50.44
C ALA A 15 37.05 8.37 -49.09
N PRO A 16 36.56 9.63 -49.04
CA PRO A 16 36.23 10.28 -47.78
C PRO A 16 34.86 9.82 -47.25
N GLY A 17 34.88 8.97 -46.23
CA GLY A 17 33.69 8.63 -45.45
C GLY A 17 33.28 9.80 -44.55
N ARG A 18 32.18 10.48 -44.90
CA ARG A 18 31.50 11.45 -44.03
C ARG A 18 31.11 10.77 -42.71
N ARG A 19 31.80 11.08 -41.61
CA ARG A 19 31.37 10.69 -40.26
C ARG A 19 30.21 11.58 -39.84
N GLN A 20 29.01 11.01 -39.82
CA GLN A 20 27.89 11.59 -39.07
C GLN A 20 28.20 11.51 -37.56
N PRO A 21 27.99 12.58 -36.78
CA PRO A 21 28.03 12.46 -35.33
C PRO A 21 26.86 11.58 -34.88
N ARG A 22 27.17 10.48 -34.20
CA ARG A 22 26.16 9.71 -33.46
C ARG A 22 25.63 10.62 -32.35
N GLY A 23 24.48 11.24 -32.61
CA GLY A 23 23.65 11.82 -31.56
C GLY A 23 23.25 10.70 -30.61
N SER A 24 23.97 10.58 -29.49
CA SER A 24 23.49 9.84 -28.34
C SER A 24 22.25 10.57 -27.86
N GLY A 25 21.10 9.99 -28.18
CA GLY A 25 19.81 10.48 -27.77
C GLY A 25 19.82 10.77 -26.28
N GLN A 26 19.70 12.05 -25.94
CA GLN A 26 19.09 12.44 -24.68
C GLN A 26 17.65 11.96 -24.74
N ARG A 27 17.46 10.66 -24.49
CA ARG A 27 16.17 10.14 -24.08
C ARG A 27 15.85 10.90 -22.81
N ALA A 28 14.84 11.76 -22.94
CA ALA A 28 14.22 12.48 -21.86
C ALA A 28 14.25 11.60 -20.61
N ARG A 29 14.90 12.10 -19.56
CA ARG A 29 14.71 11.60 -18.20
C ARG A 29 13.24 11.90 -17.86
N ALA A 30 12.34 11.08 -18.36
CA ALA A 30 10.92 11.17 -18.10
C ALA A 30 10.73 10.97 -16.60
N SER A 31 10.47 12.09 -15.93
CA SER A 31 9.77 12.23 -14.65
C SER A 31 9.97 11.08 -13.66
N ARG A 32 11.09 11.11 -12.92
CA ARG A 32 11.20 10.35 -11.66
C ARG A 32 10.63 11.10 -10.46
N ASP A 33 10.13 12.31 -10.65
CA ASP A 33 9.24 13.00 -9.72
C ASP A 33 7.78 12.76 -10.12
N ARG A 34 7.27 11.56 -9.83
CA ARG A 34 5.88 11.53 -9.38
C ARG A 34 5.96 11.89 -7.92
N CYS A 35 5.68 13.16 -7.62
CA CYS A 35 5.43 13.64 -6.26
C CYS A 35 4.60 12.57 -5.56
N ARG A 36 5.22 11.85 -4.63
CA ARG A 36 4.56 10.79 -3.86
C ARG A 36 3.75 11.49 -2.79
N ASP A 37 2.76 12.27 -3.21
CA ASP A 37 1.69 12.78 -2.36
C ASP A 37 0.69 11.65 -2.09
N GLU A 38 1.19 10.49 -1.69
CA GLU A 38 0.38 9.62 -0.84
C GLU A 38 0.43 10.27 0.54
N ALA A 39 -0.59 11.08 0.83
CA ALA A 39 -0.79 11.63 2.16
C ALA A 39 -0.55 10.51 3.20
N PRO A 40 0.16 10.81 4.31
CA PRO A 40 0.53 9.78 5.25
C PRO A 40 -0.71 9.09 5.81
N MET A 41 -0.63 7.78 6.03
CA MET A 41 -1.70 6.98 6.60
C MET A 41 -2.18 7.54 7.94
N ARG A 42 -3.51 7.57 8.13
CA ARG A 42 -4.13 8.12 9.33
C ARG A 42 -5.11 7.17 9.99
N ARG A 43 -5.30 7.38 11.28
CA ARG A 43 -6.36 6.80 12.07
C ARG A 43 -7.72 7.23 11.52
N GLY A 44 -8.69 6.30 11.55
CA GLY A 44 -10.01 6.52 10.97
C GLY A 44 -10.11 6.19 9.48
N GLU A 45 -8.99 5.87 8.81
CA GLU A 45 -9.01 5.49 7.40
C GLU A 45 -9.47 4.05 7.19
N ILE A 46 -10.30 3.86 6.16
CA ILE A 46 -10.64 2.52 5.65
C ILE A 46 -9.67 2.15 4.55
N TRP A 47 -9.08 0.97 4.69
CA TRP A 47 -8.16 0.38 3.74
C TRP A 47 -8.62 -1.01 3.35
N GLU A 48 -8.42 -1.41 2.09
CA GLU A 48 -8.47 -2.81 1.72
C GLU A 48 -7.20 -3.52 2.19
N ALA A 49 -7.35 -4.68 2.81
CA ALA A 49 -6.24 -5.46 3.34
C ALA A 49 -6.38 -6.95 3.02
N GLU A 50 -5.24 -7.63 2.91
CA GLU A 50 -5.17 -9.10 2.81
C GLU A 50 -4.91 -9.72 4.19
N LEU A 51 -5.94 -10.31 4.80
CA LEU A 51 -5.82 -10.95 6.11
C LEU A 51 -5.49 -12.45 5.95
N ARG A 52 -4.28 -12.81 6.39
CA ARG A 52 -3.80 -14.19 6.46
C ARG A 52 -3.81 -14.64 7.93
N PRO A 53 -4.88 -15.29 8.41
CA PRO A 53 -5.00 -15.70 9.81
C PRO A 53 -3.99 -16.79 10.14
N ARG A 54 -3.57 -16.87 11.40
CA ARG A 54 -2.74 -17.97 11.90
C ARG A 54 -3.56 -19.22 12.18
N SER A 55 -4.81 -19.07 12.65
CA SER A 55 -5.70 -20.19 12.89
C SER A 55 -7.18 -19.78 13.05
N GLY A 56 -8.06 -20.77 12.93
CA GLY A 56 -9.39 -20.77 13.53
C GLY A 56 -10.30 -19.59 13.13
N SER A 57 -10.71 -18.82 14.16
CA SER A 57 -11.77 -17.80 14.07
C SER A 57 -11.26 -16.39 13.75
N GLU A 58 -9.96 -16.22 13.54
CA GLU A 58 -9.39 -14.94 13.11
C GLU A 58 -9.98 -14.51 11.75
N GLN A 59 -10.24 -13.21 11.58
CA GLN A 59 -10.71 -12.70 10.28
C GLN A 59 -9.69 -12.94 9.17
N SER A 60 -10.21 -13.25 7.98
CA SER A 60 -9.41 -13.71 6.84
C SER A 60 -9.88 -13.15 5.50
N GLY A 61 -9.01 -13.30 4.50
CA GLY A 61 -9.21 -12.91 3.11
C GLY A 61 -9.05 -11.41 2.86
N ARG A 62 -9.31 -11.01 1.62
CA ARG A 62 -9.26 -9.62 1.18
C ARG A 62 -10.52 -8.87 1.60
N ARG A 63 -10.38 -7.86 2.46
CA ARG A 63 -11.52 -7.10 3.02
C ARG A 63 -11.15 -5.70 3.48
N PRO A 64 -12.14 -4.80 3.64
CA PRO A 64 -11.91 -3.52 4.30
C PRO A 64 -11.53 -3.71 5.78
N VAL A 65 -10.62 -2.85 6.24
CA VAL A 65 -10.20 -2.69 7.63
C VAL A 65 -10.13 -1.20 7.96
N LEU A 66 -10.44 -0.86 9.21
CA LEU A 66 -10.32 0.49 9.75
C LEU A 66 -8.99 0.64 10.50
N VAL A 67 -8.20 1.66 10.19
CA VAL A 67 -6.95 1.98 10.91
C VAL A 67 -7.28 2.62 12.26
N MET A 68 -6.81 2.02 13.35
CA MET A 68 -7.05 2.46 14.72
C MET A 68 -5.79 2.83 15.50
N SER A 69 -4.60 2.50 14.98
CA SER A 69 -3.32 2.93 15.56
C SER A 69 -3.15 4.45 15.51
N ASN A 70 -2.38 4.97 16.47
CA ASN A 70 -2.09 6.40 16.59
C ASN A 70 -1.34 6.94 15.35
N ASP A 71 -1.71 8.14 14.91
CA ASP A 71 -1.11 8.84 13.76
C ASP A 71 0.40 9.02 13.87
N GLY A 72 0.91 9.26 15.08
CA GLY A 72 2.34 9.36 15.36
C GLY A 72 3.09 8.10 14.91
N PHE A 73 2.55 6.91 15.19
CA PHE A 73 3.14 5.65 14.71
C PHE A 73 2.92 5.43 13.21
N ASN A 74 1.72 5.74 12.71
CA ASN A 74 1.37 5.56 11.29
C ASN A 74 2.25 6.39 10.35
N GLN A 75 2.77 7.53 10.84
CA GLN A 75 3.60 8.46 10.09
C GLN A 75 5.11 8.15 10.15
N VAL A 76 5.56 7.25 11.04
CA VAL A 76 6.97 6.85 11.09
C VAL A 76 7.27 5.87 9.93
N PRO A 77 8.20 6.19 9.00
CA PRO A 77 8.45 5.36 7.82
C PRO A 77 8.95 3.94 8.14
N THR A 78 9.71 3.77 9.22
CA THR A 78 10.24 2.48 9.66
C THR A 78 9.24 1.67 10.48
N TRP A 79 8.14 2.29 10.94
CA TRP A 79 7.11 1.60 11.71
C TRP A 79 6.11 0.91 10.79
N ARG A 80 6.20 -0.41 10.74
CA ARG A 80 5.40 -1.23 9.80
C ARG A 80 4.13 -1.79 10.41
N SER A 81 4.02 -1.83 11.73
CA SER A 81 2.86 -2.40 12.41
C SER A 81 1.71 -1.40 12.52
N VAL A 82 0.53 -1.77 12.01
CA VAL A 82 -0.68 -0.94 12.02
C VAL A 82 -1.78 -1.71 12.74
N VAL A 83 -2.41 -1.08 13.74
CA VAL A 83 -3.54 -1.69 14.47
C VAL A 83 -4.80 -1.38 13.69
N VAL A 84 -5.60 -2.40 13.40
CA VAL A 84 -6.79 -2.29 12.57
C VAL A 84 -7.98 -3.06 13.14
N VAL A 85 -9.18 -2.61 12.80
CA VAL A 85 -10.44 -3.32 13.02
C VAL A 85 -10.99 -3.85 11.69
N PRO A 86 -11.16 -5.16 11.51
CA PRO A 86 -11.73 -5.72 10.29
C PRO A 86 -13.21 -5.38 10.12
N CYS A 87 -13.62 -5.12 8.88
CA CYS A 87 -15.02 -4.97 8.52
C CYS A 87 -15.57 -6.25 7.88
N SER A 88 -16.84 -6.53 8.08
CA SER A 88 -17.57 -7.67 7.50
C SER A 88 -18.91 -7.22 6.94
N THR A 89 -19.38 -7.86 5.87
CA THR A 89 -20.75 -7.69 5.35
C THR A 89 -21.70 -8.79 5.84
N SER A 90 -21.25 -9.65 6.75
CA SER A 90 -22.06 -10.76 7.26
C SER A 90 -23.06 -10.30 8.31
N ASP A 91 -24.35 -10.51 8.06
CA ASP A 91 -25.39 -10.13 9.01
C ASP A 91 -25.34 -10.94 10.32
N LYS A 92 -24.82 -12.18 10.28
CA LYS A 92 -24.60 -12.99 11.49
C LYS A 92 -23.65 -12.31 12.49
N GLN A 93 -22.68 -11.54 11.99
CA GLN A 93 -21.73 -10.82 12.84
C GLN A 93 -22.35 -9.58 13.49
N ARG A 94 -23.40 -9.03 12.88
CA ARG A 94 -24.12 -7.84 13.36
C ARG A 94 -24.80 -8.08 14.72
N ALA A 95 -25.05 -9.34 15.07
CA ALA A 95 -25.68 -9.74 16.33
C ALA A 95 -24.71 -9.87 17.53
N ARG A 96 -23.41 -9.54 17.37
CA ARG A 96 -22.37 -9.70 18.41
C ARG A 96 -22.33 -8.55 19.44
N GLY A 97 -23.47 -7.89 19.66
CA GLY A 97 -23.64 -6.85 20.67
C GLY A 97 -22.79 -5.59 20.41
N PRO A 98 -22.34 -4.89 21.46
CA PRO A 98 -21.71 -3.56 21.33
C PRO A 98 -20.36 -3.59 20.60
N THR A 99 -19.71 -4.75 20.52
CA THR A 99 -18.41 -4.89 19.82
C THR A 99 -18.54 -5.03 18.29
N ALA A 100 -19.76 -5.09 17.77
CA ALA A 100 -20.07 -5.20 16.35
C ALA A 100 -20.79 -3.93 15.88
N VAL A 101 -20.02 -2.94 15.45
CA VAL A 101 -20.50 -1.60 15.17
C VAL A 101 -20.99 -1.49 13.72
N PRO A 102 -22.29 -1.25 13.46
CA PRO A 102 -22.81 -1.13 12.10
C PRO A 102 -22.27 0.12 11.41
N LEU A 103 -21.80 -0.03 10.16
CA LEU A 103 -21.38 1.08 9.31
C LEU A 103 -22.25 1.11 8.05
N ARG A 104 -22.73 2.31 7.69
CA ARG A 104 -23.60 2.50 6.53
C ARG A 104 -22.81 2.31 5.23
N LYS A 105 -23.52 1.99 4.14
CA LYS A 105 -22.92 2.04 2.80
C LYS A 105 -22.43 3.47 2.54
N GLY A 106 -21.20 3.61 2.05
CA GLY A 106 -20.56 4.90 1.79
C GLY A 106 -19.65 5.39 2.91
N ALA A 107 -19.86 4.96 4.17
CA ALA A 107 -18.99 5.32 5.29
C ALA A 107 -17.53 4.92 4.98
N GLY A 108 -16.60 5.88 4.99
CA GLY A 108 -15.20 5.64 4.63
C GLY A 108 -14.98 4.98 3.26
N GLY A 109 -15.90 5.15 2.30
CA GLY A 109 -15.82 4.53 0.98
C GLY A 109 -16.28 3.06 0.94
N LEU A 110 -16.93 2.56 1.99
CA LEU A 110 -17.48 1.21 2.01
C LEU A 110 -18.53 1.01 0.90
N ARG A 111 -18.30 0.00 0.04
CA ARG A 111 -19.18 -0.29 -1.11
C ARG A 111 -20.53 -0.89 -0.72
N LYS A 112 -20.63 -1.47 0.47
CA LYS A 112 -21.82 -2.12 1.04
C LYS A 112 -21.95 -1.74 2.51
N GLY A 113 -23.17 -1.78 3.04
CA GLY A 113 -23.38 -1.71 4.48
C GLY A 113 -22.62 -2.83 5.17
N SER A 114 -21.81 -2.47 6.16
CA SER A 114 -20.85 -3.38 6.81
C SER A 114 -21.00 -3.31 8.33
N VAL A 115 -20.19 -4.09 9.03
CA VAL A 115 -20.04 -4.07 10.48
C VAL A 115 -18.55 -4.10 10.81
N ALA A 116 -18.08 -3.16 11.63
CA ALA A 116 -16.74 -3.17 12.20
C ALA A 116 -16.70 -4.12 13.40
N LEU A 117 -15.82 -5.12 13.35
CA LEU A 117 -15.73 -6.18 14.35
C LEU A 117 -14.64 -5.84 15.37
N CYS A 118 -14.98 -5.04 16.38
CA CYS A 118 -14.02 -4.52 17.35
C CYS A 118 -13.36 -5.64 18.17
N HIS A 119 -14.09 -6.72 18.47
CA HIS A 119 -13.56 -7.93 19.10
C HIS A 119 -12.63 -8.76 18.19
N GLN A 120 -12.41 -8.32 16.95
CA GLN A 120 -11.45 -8.89 15.99
C GLN A 120 -10.33 -7.91 15.67
N VAL A 121 -10.12 -6.89 16.51
CA VAL A 121 -8.98 -5.97 16.40
C VAL A 121 -7.68 -6.76 16.32
N THR A 122 -6.81 -6.36 15.41
CA THR A 122 -5.55 -7.06 15.16
C THR A 122 -4.48 -6.11 14.63
N THR A 123 -3.23 -6.57 14.61
CA THR A 123 -2.11 -5.82 14.06
C THR A 123 -1.71 -6.42 12.73
N LEU A 124 -1.59 -5.57 11.71
CA LEU A 124 -1.10 -5.95 10.39
C LEU A 124 0.25 -5.31 10.11
N ASP A 125 1.07 -5.99 9.31
CA ASP A 125 2.17 -5.32 8.63
C ASP A 125 1.59 -4.42 7.52
N ARG A 126 2.15 -3.22 7.36
CA ARG A 126 1.74 -2.20 6.39
C ARG A 126 1.68 -2.75 4.97
N GLU A 127 2.53 -3.71 4.59
CA GLU A 127 2.50 -4.35 3.27
C GLU A 127 1.20 -5.11 2.98
N LYS A 128 0.44 -5.48 4.02
CA LYS A 128 -0.87 -6.13 3.86
C LYS A 128 -1.98 -5.14 3.51
N LEU A 129 -1.75 -3.83 3.65
CA LEU A 129 -2.69 -2.76 3.28
C LEU A 129 -2.48 -2.42 1.81
N VAL A 130 -3.52 -2.65 1.00
CA VAL A 130 -3.43 -2.64 -0.47
C VAL A 130 -3.85 -1.30 -1.05
N ALA A 131 -4.99 -0.78 -0.62
CA ALA A 131 -5.55 0.45 -1.18
C ALA A 131 -6.42 1.19 -0.16
N ARG A 132 -6.21 2.50 -0.04
CA ARG A 132 -7.06 3.39 0.75
C ARG A 132 -8.41 3.60 0.06
N TRP A 133 -9.50 3.48 0.80
CA TRP A 133 -10.86 3.72 0.30
C TRP A 133 -11.40 5.09 0.72
N GLY A 134 -11.06 5.55 1.91
CA GLY A 134 -11.57 6.80 2.48
C GLY A 134 -11.30 6.87 3.97
N ALA A 135 -12.04 7.73 4.67
CA ALA A 135 -12.01 7.83 6.12
C ALA A 135 -13.44 7.91 6.68
N LEU A 136 -13.65 7.36 7.87
CA LEU A 136 -14.90 7.56 8.61
C LEU A 136 -15.05 9.01 9.03
N ASP A 137 -16.29 9.45 9.21
CA ASP A 137 -16.56 10.70 9.92
C ASP A 137 -16.33 10.52 11.44
N ALA A 138 -16.42 11.62 12.17
CA ALA A 138 -16.12 11.63 13.60
C ALA A 138 -17.10 10.76 14.42
N ASP A 139 -18.37 10.73 14.03
CA ASP A 139 -19.42 10.00 14.76
C ASP A 139 -19.26 8.48 14.56
N ASP A 140 -19.05 8.05 13.32
CA ASP A 140 -18.78 6.63 13.01
C ASP A 140 -17.47 6.18 13.67
N LEU A 141 -16.42 7.02 13.67
CA LEU A 141 -15.16 6.69 14.33
C LEU A 141 -15.34 6.56 15.85
N ALA A 142 -16.04 7.50 16.49
CA ALA A 142 -16.32 7.45 17.93
C ALA A 142 -17.13 6.20 18.31
N ALA A 143 -18.12 5.82 17.49
CA ALA A 143 -18.86 4.58 17.72
C ALA A 143 -17.97 3.33 17.69
N VAL A 144 -16.98 3.28 16.79
CA VAL A 144 -16.01 2.18 16.74
C VAL A 144 -15.05 2.21 17.93
N GLU A 145 -14.69 3.38 18.44
CA GLU A 145 -13.92 3.51 19.68
C GLU A 145 -14.67 2.95 20.89
N GLU A 146 -15.96 3.26 21.03
CA GLU A 146 -16.79 2.67 22.09
C GLU A 146 -16.89 1.15 21.94
N GLY A 147 -17.04 0.66 20.70
CA GLY A 147 -17.02 -0.77 20.42
C GLY A 147 -15.70 -1.45 20.79
N LEU A 148 -14.56 -0.76 20.64
CA LEU A 148 -13.24 -1.23 21.08
C LEU A 148 -13.10 -1.21 22.59
N ARG A 149 -13.55 -0.16 23.27
CA ARG A 149 -13.57 -0.08 24.73
C ARG A 149 -14.37 -1.24 25.33
N ALA A 150 -15.57 -1.47 24.80
CA ALA A 150 -16.40 -2.62 25.18
C ALA A 150 -15.74 -3.98 24.88
N ALA A 151 -14.95 -4.09 23.82
CA ALA A 151 -14.25 -5.34 23.47
C ALA A 151 -13.04 -5.63 24.38
N LEU A 152 -12.48 -4.61 25.03
CA LEU A 152 -11.24 -4.68 25.80
C LEU A 152 -11.44 -4.39 27.30
N ASP A 153 -12.67 -4.10 27.72
CA ASP A 153 -13.03 -3.70 29.11
C ASP A 153 -12.26 -2.45 29.58
N LEU A 154 -12.32 -1.39 28.75
CA LEU A 154 -11.63 -0.10 28.96
C LEU A 154 -12.60 1.08 29.14
#